data_AF-A0A1Q6A9Y5-F1
#
_entry.id   AF-A0A1Q6A9Y5-F1
#
_cell.length_a   1.000
_cell.length_b   1.000
_cell.length_c   1.000
_cell.angle_alpha   90.00
_cell.angle_beta   90.00
_cell.angle_gamma   90.00
#
_symmetry.space_group_name_H-M   'P 1'
#
loop_
_entity.id
_entity.type
_entity.pdbx_description
1 polymer ?
#
loop_
_entity_poly.entity_id
_entity_poly.type
_entity_poly.pdbx_seq_one_letter_code
_entity_poly.pdbx_strand_id
1 'polypeptide(L)'
;MDKKKGGADQVVIVMTYKQALRVAARESKAVRRSLVDKLESMQQQLQQKTTTKKSPDGLEEFRKARALKMTVDTMKDLFDFLPHLAPEAKQVVAASLINPVVGFSAIPLPVIDEHHYSASEVGTMLGISANKVGRIANTYMLKTEKYGKWFIDKSAHSDKQVETFRYNEAGVHKIEELIEGERKAA
;
A
#
# COMPACT_ATOMS: atom_id res chain seq x y z
N MET A 1 -0.31 51.47 -16.30
CA MET A 1 1.00 51.62 -16.98
C MET A 1 0.74 51.55 -18.46
N ASP A 2 0.40 52.72 -19.01
CA ASP A 2 0.04 52.93 -20.41
C ASP A 2 1.30 53.02 -21.28
N LYS A 3 1.47 52.05 -22.18
CA LYS A 3 2.46 52.16 -23.26
C LYS A 3 1.78 52.75 -24.49
N LYS A 4 1.89 54.07 -24.64
CA LYS A 4 1.60 54.81 -25.88
C LYS A 4 2.44 54.26 -27.03
N LYS A 5 1.77 53.71 -28.05
CA LYS A 5 2.26 53.67 -29.44
C LYS A 5 1.16 54.26 -30.33
N GLY A 6 1.43 55.46 -30.87
CA GLY A 6 0.50 56.23 -31.71
C GLY A 6 -0.17 57.36 -30.94
N GLY A 7 0.05 58.62 -31.36
CA GLY A 7 -0.25 59.86 -30.62
C GLY A 7 -1.73 60.27 -30.52
N ALA A 8 -2.64 59.35 -30.22
CA ALA A 8 -4.01 59.67 -29.81
C ALA A 8 -4.27 59.15 -28.39
N ASP A 9 -5.04 59.88 -27.59
CA ASP A 9 -5.50 59.40 -26.28
C ASP A 9 -6.37 58.17 -26.48
N GLN A 10 -5.87 57.01 -26.05
CA GLN A 10 -6.57 55.73 -26.14
C GLN A 10 -7.36 55.52 -24.86
N VAL A 11 -8.68 55.61 -24.95
CA VAL A 11 -9.58 55.21 -23.85
C VAL A 11 -9.76 53.69 -23.91
N VAL A 12 -9.18 52.98 -22.93
CA VAL A 12 -9.34 51.52 -22.82
C VAL A 12 -10.65 51.21 -22.09
N ILE A 13 -11.64 50.68 -22.82
CA ILE A 13 -12.92 50.25 -22.24
C ILE A 13 -12.88 48.74 -22.01
N VAL A 14 -13.06 48.32 -20.75
CA VAL A 14 -13.17 46.90 -20.39
C VAL A 14 -14.61 46.43 -20.60
N MET A 15 -14.81 45.40 -21.42
CA MET A 15 -16.13 44.82 -21.69
C MET A 15 -16.08 43.31 -21.88
N THR A 16 -17.21 42.63 -21.65
CA THR A 16 -17.33 41.19 -21.86
C THR A 16 -17.36 40.81 -23.34
N TYR A 17 -17.01 39.57 -23.68
CA TYR A 17 -17.01 39.06 -25.06
C TYR A 17 -18.36 39.29 -25.77
N LYS A 18 -19.48 39.01 -25.09
CA LYS A 18 -20.83 39.26 -25.63
C LYS A 18 -21.17 40.74 -25.80
N GLN A 19 -20.53 41.64 -25.05
CA GLN A 19 -20.69 43.08 -25.23
C GLN A 19 -19.85 43.56 -26.43
N ALA A 20 -18.62 43.07 -26.57
CA ALA A 20 -17.75 43.40 -27.70
C ALA A 20 -18.38 43.00 -29.05
N LEU A 21 -19.00 41.81 -29.13
CA LEU A 21 -19.74 41.39 -30.33
C LEU A 21 -20.92 42.31 -30.67
N ARG A 22 -21.66 42.76 -29.66
CA ARG A 22 -22.80 43.70 -29.84
C ARG A 22 -22.34 45.07 -30.32
N VAL A 23 -21.17 45.53 -29.88
CA VAL A 23 -20.57 46.79 -30.34
C VAL A 23 -20.08 46.66 -31.79
N ALA A 24 -19.38 45.57 -32.12
CA ALA A 24 -18.93 45.30 -33.50
C ALA A 24 -20.09 45.20 -34.49
N ALA A 25 -21.27 44.75 -34.04
CA ALA A 25 -22.48 44.68 -34.86
C ALA A 25 -23.05 46.06 -35.27
N ARG A 26 -22.63 47.17 -34.65
CA ARG A 26 -23.07 48.54 -35.01
C ARG A 26 -22.20 49.18 -36.08
N GLU A 27 -21.03 48.62 -36.33
CA GLU A 27 -20.09 49.11 -37.33
C GLU A 27 -20.46 48.65 -38.75
N SER A 28 -19.84 49.33 -39.72
CA SER A 28 -19.94 49.01 -41.14
C SER A 28 -19.60 47.54 -41.44
N LYS A 29 -20.24 46.95 -42.45
CA LYS A 29 -20.18 45.50 -42.75
C LYS A 29 -18.75 44.94 -42.87
N ALA A 30 -17.84 45.68 -43.49
CA ALA A 30 -16.43 45.27 -43.63
C ALA A 30 -15.69 45.28 -42.29
N VAL A 31 -15.87 46.35 -41.49
CA VAL A 31 -15.26 46.51 -40.17
C VAL A 31 -15.78 45.45 -39.21
N ARG A 32 -17.09 45.18 -39.23
CA ARG A 32 -17.72 44.12 -38.42
C ARG A 32 -17.08 42.76 -38.63
N ARG A 33 -16.86 42.35 -39.89
CA ARG A 33 -16.25 41.06 -40.22
C ARG A 33 -14.86 40.92 -39.60
N SER A 34 -13.99 41.91 -39.85
CA SER A 34 -12.63 41.90 -39.29
C SER A 34 -12.59 41.91 -37.75
N LEU A 35 -13.53 42.61 -37.09
CA LEU A 35 -13.60 42.65 -35.63
C LEU A 35 -14.10 41.33 -35.05
N VAL A 36 -15.09 40.69 -35.69
CA VAL A 36 -15.61 39.39 -35.29
C VAL A 36 -14.53 38.31 -35.45
N ASP A 37 -13.82 38.27 -36.59
CA ASP A 37 -12.73 37.32 -36.82
C ASP A 37 -11.62 37.45 -35.77
N LYS A 38 -11.30 38.69 -35.36
CA LYS A 38 -10.31 38.95 -34.31
C LYS A 38 -10.81 38.57 -32.92
N LEU A 39 -12.08 38.79 -32.62
CA LEU A 39 -12.70 38.37 -31.37
C LEU A 39 -12.76 36.83 -31.26
N GLU A 40 -13.12 36.15 -32.35
CA GLU A 40 -13.17 34.69 -32.41
C GLU A 40 -11.79 34.06 -32.27
N SER A 41 -10.76 34.59 -32.95
CA SER A 41 -9.38 34.10 -32.79
C SER A 41 -8.84 34.33 -31.37
N MET A 42 -9.16 35.47 -30.72
CA MET A 42 -8.82 35.68 -29.31
C MET A 42 -9.55 34.69 -28.38
N GLN A 43 -10.81 34.36 -28.66
CA GLN A 43 -11.54 33.36 -27.90
C GLN A 43 -10.94 31.96 -28.08
N GLN A 44 -10.55 31.59 -29.30
CA GLN A 44 -9.89 30.31 -29.58
C GLN A 44 -8.53 30.20 -28.88
N GLN A 45 -7.73 31.28 -28.84
CA GLN A 45 -6.47 31.31 -28.10
C GLN A 45 -6.68 31.17 -26.59
N LEU A 46 -7.69 31.82 -26.02
CA LEU A 46 -8.06 31.66 -24.61
C LEU A 46 -8.54 30.24 -24.30
N GLN A 47 -9.33 29.65 -25.19
CA GLN A 47 -9.79 28.25 -25.06
C GLN A 47 -8.62 27.27 -25.17
N GLN A 48 -7.71 27.44 -26.14
CA GLN A 48 -6.51 26.62 -26.28
C GLN A 48 -5.61 26.70 -25.05
N LYS A 49 -5.46 27.90 -24.45
CA LYS A 49 -4.71 28.10 -23.20
C LYS A 49 -5.37 27.45 -21.98
N THR A 50 -6.69 27.23 -22.02
CA THR A 50 -7.42 26.45 -21.00
C THR A 50 -7.44 24.94 -21.27
N THR A 51 -7.21 24.49 -22.51
CA THR A 51 -7.10 23.06 -22.86
C THR A 51 -5.69 22.51 -22.70
N THR A 52 -4.65 23.36 -22.62
CA THR A 52 -3.32 22.96 -22.13
C THR A 52 -3.27 22.78 -20.61
N LYS A 53 -4.39 22.39 -19.99
CA LYS A 53 -4.40 21.90 -18.61
C LYS A 53 -3.68 20.55 -18.61
N LYS A 54 -2.46 20.58 -18.06
CA LYS A 54 -1.72 19.48 -17.43
C LYS A 54 -2.58 18.21 -17.33
N SER A 55 -2.22 17.20 -18.10
CA SER A 55 -2.93 15.92 -18.16
C SER A 55 -3.31 15.43 -16.75
N PRO A 56 -4.54 14.90 -16.54
CA PRO A 56 -5.00 14.40 -15.24
C PRO A 56 -4.04 13.35 -14.63
N ASP A 57 -3.28 12.69 -15.50
CA ASP A 57 -2.21 11.73 -15.20
C ASP A 57 -1.19 12.23 -14.18
N GLY A 58 -0.62 13.44 -14.37
CA GLY A 58 0.39 13.96 -13.44
C GLY A 58 -0.16 14.31 -12.05
N LEU A 59 -1.47 14.53 -11.92
CA LEU A 59 -2.11 14.75 -10.61
C LEU A 59 -2.32 13.41 -9.89
N GLU A 60 -2.68 12.36 -10.62
CA GLU A 60 -2.79 11.00 -10.06
C GLU A 60 -1.43 10.43 -9.68
N GLU A 61 -0.41 10.60 -10.52
CA GLU A 61 0.97 10.26 -10.20
C GLU A 61 1.47 11.01 -8.96
N PHE A 62 1.20 12.31 -8.86
CA PHE A 62 1.56 13.09 -7.68
C PHE A 62 0.82 12.61 -6.42
N ARG A 63 -0.47 12.25 -6.52
CA ARG A 63 -1.23 11.66 -5.41
C ARG A 63 -0.67 10.32 -4.98
N LYS A 64 -0.32 9.45 -5.93
CA LYS A 64 0.33 8.15 -5.67
C LYS A 64 1.70 8.33 -5.02
N ALA A 65 2.54 9.21 -5.55
CA ALA A 65 3.85 9.52 -4.97
C ALA A 65 3.74 10.09 -3.54
N ARG A 66 2.76 10.98 -3.31
CA ARG A 66 2.49 11.51 -1.96
C ARG A 66 1.97 10.44 -1.01
N ALA A 67 1.07 9.56 -1.48
CA ALA A 67 0.58 8.44 -0.69
C ALA A 67 1.73 7.49 -0.32
N LEU A 68 2.61 7.16 -1.27
CA LEU A 68 3.82 6.36 -1.02
C LEU A 68 4.70 7.01 0.04
N LYS A 69 4.98 8.31 -0.08
CA LYS A 69 5.76 9.03 0.92
C LYS A 69 5.14 8.93 2.31
N MET A 70 3.82 9.18 2.42
CA MET A 70 3.10 9.05 3.68
C MET A 70 3.17 7.63 4.25
N THR A 71 3.01 6.59 3.41
CA THR A 71 3.11 5.20 3.87
C THR A 71 4.51 4.85 4.38
N VAL A 72 5.56 5.34 3.72
CA VAL A 72 6.95 5.11 4.15
C VAL A 72 7.25 5.83 5.46
N ASP A 73 6.76 7.07 5.62
CA ASP A 73 6.92 7.82 6.86
C ASP A 73 6.20 7.08 8.02
N THR A 74 4.95 6.65 7.82
CA THR A 74 4.23 5.84 8.84
C THR A 74 4.89 4.49 9.12
N MET A 75 5.51 3.86 8.12
CA MET A 75 6.21 2.59 8.29
C MET A 75 7.42 2.75 9.21
N LYS A 76 8.17 3.85 9.08
CA LYS A 76 9.30 4.16 9.97
C LYS A 76 8.81 4.35 11.40
N ASP A 77 7.78 5.15 11.62
CA ASP A 77 7.20 5.37 12.95
C ASP A 77 6.74 4.05 13.60
N LEU A 78 6.12 3.16 12.81
CA LEU A 78 5.71 1.83 13.28
C LEU A 78 6.90 0.94 13.66
N PHE A 79 7.99 0.96 12.90
CA PHE A 79 9.19 0.18 13.21
C PHE A 79 9.96 0.74 14.40
N ASP A 80 9.91 2.05 14.63
CA ASP A 80 10.45 2.67 15.83
C ASP A 80 9.61 2.31 17.07
N PHE A 81 8.27 2.21 16.92
CA PHE A 81 7.38 1.74 17.97
C PHE A 81 7.54 0.24 18.29
N LEU A 82 7.94 -0.57 17.31
CA LEU A 82 8.09 -2.03 17.42
C LEU A 82 9.55 -2.47 17.15
N PRO A 83 10.52 -2.13 18.03
CA PRO A 83 11.94 -2.35 17.78
C PRO A 83 12.32 -3.83 17.65
N HIS A 84 11.63 -4.70 18.39
CA HIS A 84 11.87 -6.15 18.42
C HIS A 84 11.12 -6.94 17.34
N LEU A 85 10.49 -6.26 16.37
CA LEU A 85 9.79 -6.93 15.29
C LEU A 85 10.77 -7.68 14.38
N ALA A 86 10.45 -8.96 14.11
CA ALA A 86 11.25 -9.82 13.24
C ALA A 86 11.42 -9.22 11.83
N PRO A 87 12.57 -9.42 11.18
CA PRO A 87 12.85 -8.84 9.86
C PRO A 87 11.85 -9.31 8.79
N GLU A 88 11.38 -10.56 8.85
CA GLU A 88 10.37 -11.11 7.95
C GLU A 88 9.03 -10.39 8.14
N ALA A 89 8.64 -10.11 9.39
CA ALA A 89 7.42 -9.37 9.69
C ALA A 89 7.52 -7.91 9.20
N LYS A 90 8.70 -7.27 9.33
CA LYS A 90 8.96 -5.94 8.75
C LYS A 90 8.79 -5.96 7.23
N GLN A 91 9.28 -7.00 6.55
CA GLN A 91 9.10 -7.16 5.11
C GLN A 91 7.62 -7.32 4.72
N VAL A 92 6.84 -8.11 5.46
CA VAL A 92 5.38 -8.25 5.22
C VAL A 92 4.67 -6.91 5.38
N VAL A 93 4.98 -6.16 6.44
CA VAL A 93 4.39 -4.83 6.66
C VAL A 93 4.74 -3.89 5.50
N ALA A 94 5.99 -3.86 5.07
CA ALA A 94 6.44 -3.04 3.95
C ALA A 94 5.72 -3.42 2.64
N ALA A 95 5.64 -4.71 2.32
CA ALA A 95 4.96 -5.22 1.13
C ALA A 95 3.45 -4.92 1.16
N SER A 96 2.81 -5.11 2.31
CA SER A 96 1.38 -4.85 2.51
C SER A 96 1.02 -3.37 2.33
N LEU A 97 1.90 -2.46 2.74
CA LEU A 97 1.67 -1.02 2.61
C LEU A 97 2.02 -0.48 1.21
N ILE A 98 3.11 -0.96 0.60
CA ILE A 98 3.66 -0.37 -0.63
C ILE A 98 3.01 -0.98 -1.89
N ASN A 99 2.86 -2.30 -1.97
CA ASN A 99 2.37 -2.97 -3.18
C ASN A 99 0.98 -2.47 -3.65
N PRO A 100 -0.01 -2.23 -2.77
CA PRO A 100 -1.31 -1.71 -3.19
C PRO A 100 -1.24 -0.30 -3.78
N VAL A 101 -0.33 0.54 -3.27
CA VAL A 101 -0.19 1.93 -3.73
C VAL A 101 0.50 2.00 -5.09
N VAL A 102 1.48 1.12 -5.31
CA VAL A 102 2.23 1.03 -6.57
C VAL A 102 1.44 0.29 -7.64
N GLY A 103 0.55 -0.65 -7.27
CA GLY A 103 -0.27 -1.42 -8.20
C GLY A 103 0.44 -2.62 -8.84
N PHE A 104 1.66 -2.92 -8.40
CA PHE A 104 2.38 -4.15 -8.72
C PHE A 104 3.15 -4.63 -7.49
N SER A 105 3.61 -5.88 -7.51
CA SER A 105 4.39 -6.48 -6.42
C SER A 105 5.82 -5.94 -6.39
N ALA A 106 5.99 -4.70 -5.91
CA ALA A 106 7.29 -4.03 -5.80
C ALA A 106 8.18 -4.68 -4.73
N ILE A 107 7.58 -5.10 -3.61
CA ILE A 107 8.26 -5.81 -2.53
C ILE A 107 7.70 -7.23 -2.49
N PRO A 108 8.53 -8.27 -2.69
CA PRO A 108 8.07 -9.64 -2.59
C PRO A 108 7.75 -9.98 -1.12
N LEU A 109 6.75 -10.84 -0.94
CA LEU A 109 6.46 -11.43 0.38
C LEU A 109 7.59 -12.40 0.77
N PRO A 110 7.92 -12.52 2.07
CA PRO A 110 8.90 -13.49 2.52
C PRO A 110 8.39 -14.91 2.25
N VAL A 111 9.32 -15.77 1.81
CA VAL A 111 9.04 -17.19 1.62
C VAL A 111 9.13 -17.89 2.98
N ILE A 112 8.13 -18.69 3.32
CA ILE A 112 8.15 -19.51 4.53
C ILE A 112 9.07 -20.70 4.24
N ASP A 113 10.20 -20.78 4.94
CA ASP A 113 11.17 -21.87 4.77
C ASP A 113 10.76 -23.12 5.55
N GLU A 114 10.14 -22.94 6.73
CA GLU A 114 9.75 -24.05 7.61
C GLU A 114 8.45 -23.76 8.38
N HIS A 115 7.44 -24.62 8.19
CA HIS A 115 6.17 -24.53 8.90
C HIS A 115 6.31 -25.06 10.33
N HIS A 116 5.86 -24.26 11.30
CA HIS A 116 5.89 -24.60 12.72
C HIS A 116 4.47 -24.82 13.26
N TYR A 117 4.19 -26.05 13.67
CA TYR A 117 2.89 -26.51 14.14
C TYR A 117 2.79 -26.45 15.66
N SER A 118 1.64 -26.02 16.17
CA SER A 118 1.30 -26.11 17.59
C SER A 118 1.03 -27.55 18.01
N ALA A 119 1.16 -27.85 19.31
CA ALA A 119 0.84 -29.18 19.84
C ALA A 119 -0.60 -29.64 19.52
N SER A 120 -1.53 -28.69 19.40
CA SER A 120 -2.93 -28.95 19.03
C SER A 120 -3.08 -29.35 17.57
N GLU A 121 -2.38 -28.68 16.66
CA GLU A 121 -2.36 -29.04 15.24
C GLU A 121 -1.70 -30.39 15.03
N VAL A 122 -0.55 -30.63 15.66
CA VAL A 122 0.13 -31.95 15.62
C VAL A 122 -0.76 -33.05 16.17
N GLY A 123 -1.47 -32.80 17.27
CA GLY A 123 -2.42 -33.74 17.82
C GLY A 123 -3.55 -34.05 16.85
N THR A 124 -4.09 -33.04 16.18
CA THR A 124 -5.15 -33.21 15.19
C THR A 124 -4.67 -34.01 13.97
N MET A 125 -3.45 -33.75 13.49
CA MET A 125 -2.83 -34.47 12.37
C MET A 125 -2.62 -35.96 12.71
N LEU A 126 -2.20 -36.27 13.93
CA LEU A 126 -1.89 -37.64 14.37
C LEU A 126 -3.06 -38.36 15.09
N GLY A 127 -4.23 -37.71 15.21
CA GLY A 127 -5.40 -38.26 15.90
C GLY A 127 -5.24 -38.42 17.42
N ILE A 128 -4.38 -37.63 18.07
CA ILE A 128 -4.13 -37.66 19.52
C ILE A 128 -4.41 -36.31 20.18
N SER A 129 -4.53 -36.29 21.51
CA SER A 129 -4.71 -35.02 22.23
C SER A 129 -3.41 -34.21 22.28
N ALA A 130 -3.53 -32.87 22.28
CA ALA A 130 -2.39 -31.96 22.44
C ALA A 130 -1.56 -32.24 23.71
N ASN A 131 -2.23 -32.68 24.77
CA ASN A 131 -1.56 -33.05 26.03
C ASN A 131 -0.70 -34.32 25.85
N LYS A 132 -1.16 -35.32 25.06
CA LYS A 132 -0.34 -36.50 24.75
C LYS A 132 0.92 -36.12 23.97
N VAL A 133 0.79 -35.24 22.96
CA VAL A 133 1.93 -34.69 22.21
C VAL A 133 2.95 -34.06 23.16
N GLY A 134 2.49 -33.19 24.07
CA GLY A 134 3.35 -32.53 25.05
C GLY A 134 4.07 -33.50 26.00
N ARG A 135 3.40 -34.58 26.43
CA ARG A 135 4.00 -35.60 27.29
C ARG A 135 5.09 -36.38 26.55
N ILE A 136 4.83 -36.83 25.32
CA ILE A 136 5.83 -37.51 24.48
C ILE A 136 7.04 -36.60 24.27
N ALA A 137 6.81 -35.33 23.91
CA ALA A 137 7.90 -34.39 23.69
C ALA A 137 8.76 -34.17 24.94
N ASN A 138 8.18 -34.18 26.14
CA ASN A 138 8.93 -34.10 27.40
C ASN A 138 9.67 -35.41 27.71
N THR A 139 9.02 -36.57 27.59
CA THR A 139 9.59 -37.89 27.91
C THR A 139 10.81 -38.20 27.05
N TYR A 140 10.72 -37.91 25.75
CA TYR A 140 11.79 -38.17 24.77
C TYR A 140 12.69 -36.95 24.52
N MET A 141 12.54 -35.88 25.31
CA MET A 141 13.31 -34.65 25.21
C MET A 141 13.36 -34.06 23.78
N LEU A 142 12.22 -34.10 23.08
CA LEU A 142 12.10 -33.62 21.71
C LEU A 142 12.07 -32.09 21.59
N LYS A 143 12.00 -31.36 22.72
CA LYS A 143 12.01 -29.88 22.75
C LYS A 143 13.40 -29.30 22.54
N THR A 144 13.97 -29.59 21.37
CA THR A 144 15.28 -29.11 20.93
C THR A 144 15.13 -28.30 19.66
N GLU A 145 16.11 -27.46 19.35
CA GLU A 145 16.12 -26.61 18.15
C GLU A 145 16.00 -27.41 16.84
N LYS A 146 16.36 -28.70 16.86
CA LYS A 146 16.23 -29.62 15.72
C LYS A 146 14.77 -29.95 15.37
N TYR A 147 13.89 -29.99 16.36
CA TYR A 147 12.50 -30.44 16.19
C TYR A 147 11.48 -29.31 16.33
N GLY A 148 11.94 -28.07 16.42
CA GLY A 148 11.08 -26.90 16.57
C GLY A 148 11.76 -25.75 17.29
N LYS A 149 10.97 -24.72 17.59
CA LYS A 149 11.42 -23.49 18.25
C LYS A 149 10.44 -23.04 19.32
N TRP A 150 10.95 -22.28 20.28
CA TRP A 150 10.14 -21.63 21.30
C TRP A 150 9.59 -20.31 20.79
N PHE A 151 8.29 -20.11 20.96
CA PHE A 151 7.58 -18.89 20.60
C PHE A 151 6.97 -18.27 21.86
N ILE A 152 6.98 -16.94 21.94
CA ILE A 152 6.19 -16.21 22.92
C ILE A 152 4.75 -16.14 22.40
N ASP A 153 3.82 -16.73 23.14
CA ASP A 153 2.40 -16.76 22.78
C ASP A 153 1.53 -16.18 23.90
N LYS A 154 0.29 -15.84 23.58
CA LYS A 154 -0.71 -15.46 24.58
C LYS A 154 -1.20 -16.73 25.29
N SER A 155 -1.29 -16.70 26.61
CA SER A 155 -1.93 -17.79 27.35
C SER A 155 -3.38 -17.99 26.88
N ALA A 156 -3.80 -19.25 26.70
CA ALA A 156 -5.15 -19.59 26.25
C ALA A 156 -6.25 -19.12 27.22
N HIS A 157 -5.93 -18.98 28.51
CA HIS A 157 -6.91 -18.70 29.57
C HIS A 157 -6.52 -17.52 30.47
N SER A 158 -5.46 -16.78 30.12
CA SER A 158 -4.98 -15.67 30.92
C SER A 158 -4.39 -14.58 30.02
N ASP A 159 -4.28 -13.35 30.52
CA ASP A 159 -3.61 -12.26 29.81
C ASP A 159 -2.08 -12.31 29.96
N LYS A 160 -1.54 -13.40 30.52
CA LYS A 160 -0.10 -13.65 30.63
C LYS A 160 0.48 -14.10 29.29
N GLN A 161 1.72 -13.70 29.04
CA GLN A 161 2.54 -14.24 27.97
C GLN A 161 3.22 -15.52 28.44
N VAL A 162 3.25 -16.55 27.60
CA VAL A 162 3.78 -17.87 27.94
C VAL A 162 4.61 -18.40 26.77
N GLU A 163 5.74 -19.02 27.10
CA GLU A 163 6.58 -19.72 26.13
C GLU A 163 5.90 -21.02 25.67
N THR A 164 5.67 -21.13 24.38
CA THR A 164 5.05 -22.29 23.74
C THR A 164 5.99 -22.87 22.69
N PHE A 165 6.26 -24.17 22.78
CA PHE A 165 7.07 -24.87 21.79
C PHE A 165 6.22 -25.22 20.57
N ARG A 166 6.70 -24.88 19.37
CA ARG A 166 6.08 -25.26 18.10
C ARG A 166 7.00 -26.22 17.35
N TYR A 167 6.42 -27.30 16.82
CA TYR A 167 7.13 -28.39 16.18
C TYR A 167 7.30 -28.13 14.69
N ASN A 168 8.47 -28.42 14.15
CA ASN A 168 8.65 -28.50 12.70
C ASN A 168 8.21 -29.87 12.16
N GLU A 169 8.29 -30.06 10.83
CA GLU A 169 7.95 -31.32 10.18
C GLU A 169 8.77 -32.50 10.74
N ALA A 170 10.06 -32.31 10.98
CA ALA A 170 10.92 -33.35 11.58
C ALA A 170 10.46 -33.76 12.99
N GLY A 171 9.99 -32.80 13.79
CA GLY A 171 9.42 -33.03 15.12
C GLY A 171 8.11 -33.81 15.04
N VAL A 172 7.24 -33.46 14.09
CA VAL A 172 5.98 -34.19 13.84
C VAL A 172 6.25 -35.64 13.47
N HIS A 173 7.15 -35.89 12.51
CA HIS A 173 7.53 -37.25 12.12
C HIS A 173 8.14 -38.04 13.28
N LYS A 174 8.96 -37.41 14.13
CA LYS A 174 9.52 -38.13 15.26
C LYS A 174 8.46 -38.55 16.27
N ILE A 175 7.47 -37.69 16.50
CA ILE A 175 6.34 -38.00 17.38
C ILE A 175 5.48 -39.12 16.78
N GLU A 176 5.25 -39.10 15.47
CA GLU A 176 4.56 -40.15 14.72
C GLU A 176 5.25 -41.51 14.88
N GLU A 177 6.56 -41.59 14.65
CA GLU A 177 7.35 -42.82 14.84
C GLU A 177 7.21 -43.40 16.26
N LEU A 178 7.25 -42.53 17.27
CA LEU A 178 7.15 -42.95 18.67
C LEU A 178 5.75 -43.48 19.01
N ILE A 179 4.70 -42.88 18.45
CA ILE A 179 3.33 -43.33 18.63
C ILE A 179 3.10 -44.69 17.95
N GLU A 180 3.64 -44.89 16.75
CA GLU A 180 3.58 -46.20 16.11
C GLU A 180 4.33 -47.27 16.90
N GLY A 181 5.49 -46.91 17.47
CA GLY A 181 6.25 -47.78 18.37
C GLY A 181 5.44 -48.19 19.60
N GLU A 182 4.76 -47.23 20.25
CA GLU A 182 3.85 -47.52 21.37
C GLU A 182 2.70 -48.43 20.95
N ARG A 183 2.09 -48.20 19.76
CA ARG A 183 0.96 -48.99 19.27
C ARG A 183 1.34 -50.41 18.89
N LYS A 184 2.56 -50.64 18.40
CA LYS A 184 3.09 -51.97 18.08
C LYS A 184 3.54 -52.75 19.33
N ALA A 185 3.88 -52.05 20.41
CA ALA A 185 4.31 -52.63 21.67
C ALA A 185 3.15 -52.94 22.65
N ALA A 186 1.95 -52.42 22.38
CA ALA A 186 0.71 -52.66 23.13
C ALA A 186 -0.14 -53.75 22.48
#